data_AF-A0A8T1BHI3-F1
#
_entry.id   AF-A0A8T1BHI3-F1
#
_cell.length_a   1.000
_cell.length_b   1.000
_cell.length_c   1.000
_cell.angle_alpha   90.00
_cell.angle_beta   90.00
_cell.angle_gamma   90.00
#
_symmetry.space_group_name_H-M   'P 1'
#
loop_
_entity.id
_entity.type
_entity.pdbx_description
1 polymer ?
#
loop_
_entity_poly.entity_id
_entity_poly.type
_entity_poly.pdbx_seq_one_letter_code
_entity_poly.pdbx_strand_id
1 'polypeptide(L)'
;MVYRTPQEKMLVVHTHKYFLAEAQQRLDPLGRAVRERVAKSLAVSESMAARVLAAYNVHGEEPFAVTADAHQGRRTKITASLLRKS
;
A
#
# COMPACT_ATOMS: atom_id res chain seq x y z
N MET A 1 -17.57 3.94 1.76
CA MET A 1 -16.26 3.67 1.11
C MET A 1 -15.33 3.15 2.19
N VAL A 2 -14.91 1.89 2.14
CA VAL A 2 -13.99 1.33 3.16
C VAL A 2 -12.65 2.06 3.02
N TYR A 3 -12.23 2.75 4.07
CA TYR A 3 -10.94 3.45 4.08
C TYR A 3 -9.84 2.39 4.28
N ARG A 4 -8.87 2.37 3.36
CA ARG A 4 -7.72 1.47 3.41
C ARG A 4 -6.50 2.19 3.95
N THR A 5 -5.68 1.49 4.73
CA THR A 5 -4.43 2.02 5.25
C THR A 5 -3.44 2.31 4.11
N PRO A 6 -2.46 3.20 4.32
CA PRO A 6 -1.37 3.40 3.35
C PRO A 6 -0.70 2.09 2.93
N GLN A 7 -0.50 1.16 3.87
CA GLN A 7 0.07 -0.17 3.65
C GLN A 7 -0.80 -1.02 2.72
N GLU A 8 -2.11 -1.07 2.95
CA GLU A 8 -3.04 -1.82 2.09
C GLU A 8 -3.09 -1.24 0.67
N LYS A 9 -2.98 0.09 0.53
CA LYS A 9 -2.88 0.75 -0.78
C LYS A 9 -1.56 0.42 -1.48
N MET A 10 -0.44 0.36 -0.75
CA MET A 10 0.85 -0.07 -1.32
C MET A 10 0.83 -1.52 -1.79
N LEU A 11 0.13 -2.41 -1.10
CA LEU A 11 -0.03 -3.79 -1.55
C LEU A 11 -0.71 -3.84 -2.92
N VAL A 12 -1.75 -3.03 -3.16
CA VAL A 12 -2.40 -2.89 -4.47
C VAL A 12 -1.40 -2.45 -5.56
N VAL A 13 -0.55 -1.46 -5.26
CA VAL A 13 0.47 -0.95 -6.19
C VAL A 13 1.50 -2.03 -6.53
N HIS A 14 2.04 -2.72 -5.52
CA HIS A 14 3.04 -3.76 -5.74
C HIS A 14 2.47 -4.96 -6.51
N THR A 15 1.28 -5.42 -6.17
CA THR A 15 0.60 -6.49 -6.91
C THR A 15 0.31 -6.08 -8.35
N HIS A 16 -0.05 -4.82 -8.60
CA HIS A 16 -0.22 -4.32 -9.96
C HIS A 16 1.09 -4.33 -10.76
N LYS A 17 2.19 -3.84 -10.18
CA LYS A 17 3.52 -3.85 -10.83
C LYS A 17 3.96 -5.28 -11.16
N TYR A 18 3.74 -6.22 -10.25
CA TYR A 18 4.03 -7.64 -10.47
C TYR A 18 3.27 -8.19 -11.69
N PHE A 19 1.94 -8.05 -11.71
CA PHE A 19 1.13 -8.57 -12.82
C PHE A 19 1.36 -7.82 -14.14
N LEU A 20 1.74 -6.55 -14.09
CA LEU A 20 2.12 -5.79 -15.27
C LEU A 20 3.41 -6.34 -15.89
N ALA A 21 4.44 -6.62 -15.06
CA ALA A 21 5.67 -7.25 -15.51
C ALA A 21 5.42 -8.68 -16.05
N GLU A 22 4.58 -9.46 -15.36
CA GLU A 22 4.18 -10.80 -15.80
C GLU A 22 3.47 -10.76 -17.17
N ALA A 23 2.56 -9.80 -17.37
CA ALA A 23 1.86 -9.59 -18.64
C ALA A 23 2.83 -9.18 -19.77
N GLN A 24 3.79 -8.30 -19.48
CA GLN A 24 4.83 -7.89 -20.43
C GLN A 24 5.73 -9.06 -20.83
N GLN A 25 6.01 -9.97 -19.90
CA GLN A 25 6.79 -11.18 -20.15
C GLN A 25 5.98 -12.30 -20.85
N ARG A 26 4.70 -12.07 -21.17
CA ARG A 26 3.79 -13.02 -21.83
C ARG A 26 3.58 -14.34 -21.05
N LEU A 27 3.88 -14.32 -19.75
CA LEU A 27 3.69 -15.47 -18.86
C LEU A 27 2.22 -15.71 -18.48
N ASP A 28 1.33 -14.76 -18.78
CA ASP A 28 -0.13 -14.93 -18.65
C ASP A 28 -0.78 -15.23 -20.02
N PRO A 29 -0.98 -16.51 -20.38
CA PRO A 29 -1.62 -16.90 -21.63
C PRO A 29 -3.13 -16.59 -21.66
N LEU A 30 -3.76 -16.25 -20.52
CA LEU A 30 -5.21 -16.04 -20.42
C LEU A 30 -5.64 -14.59 -20.65
N GLY A 31 -4.71 -13.68 -20.95
CA GLY A 31 -5.01 -12.31 -21.39
C GLY A 31 -5.90 -11.52 -20.43
N ARG A 32 -5.95 -11.89 -19.14
CA ARG A 32 -6.81 -11.19 -18.18
C ARG A 32 -6.23 -9.82 -17.86
N ALA A 33 -7.11 -8.82 -17.82
CA ALA A 33 -6.72 -7.46 -17.49
C ALA A 33 -6.00 -7.42 -16.14
N VAL A 34 -4.83 -6.77 -16.08
CA VAL A 34 -3.98 -6.68 -14.88
C VAL A 34 -4.77 -6.22 -13.65
N ARG A 35 -5.68 -5.24 -13.81
CA ARG A 35 -6.51 -4.73 -12.71
C ARG A 35 -7.52 -5.74 -12.16
N GLU A 36 -8.09 -6.59 -13.03
CA GLU A 36 -8.99 -7.66 -12.60
C GLU A 36 -8.25 -8.69 -11.75
N ARG A 37 -7.01 -9.02 -12.12
CA ARG A 37 -6.15 -9.92 -11.35
C ARG A 37 -5.80 -9.34 -9.98
N VAL A 38 -5.41 -8.07 -9.92
CA VAL A 38 -5.17 -7.37 -8.64
C VAL A 38 -6.42 -7.40 -7.76
N ALA A 39 -7.58 -7.09 -8.31
CA ALA A 39 -8.86 -7.07 -7.61
C ALA A 39 -9.19 -8.44 -7.00
N LYS A 40 -9.05 -9.51 -7.79
CA LYS A 40 -9.27 -10.89 -7.36
C LYS A 40 -8.27 -11.32 -6.29
N SER A 41 -6.97 -11.08 -6.50
CA SER A 41 -5.92 -11.50 -5.56
C SER A 41 -6.01 -10.83 -4.19
N LEU A 42 -6.47 -9.58 -4.13
CA LEU A 42 -6.55 -8.81 -2.89
C LEU A 42 -7.97 -8.72 -2.32
N ALA A 43 -8.95 -9.40 -2.93
CA ALA A 43 -10.37 -9.31 -2.58
C ALA A 43 -10.87 -7.85 -2.48
N VAL A 44 -10.48 -7.01 -3.44
CA VAL A 44 -10.93 -5.61 -3.57
C VAL A 44 -11.71 -5.41 -4.86
N SER A 45 -12.48 -4.33 -4.95
CA SER A 45 -13.12 -3.98 -6.22
C SER A 45 -12.10 -3.44 -7.23
N GLU A 46 -12.33 -3.70 -8.52
CA GLU A 46 -11.48 -3.14 -9.59
C GLU A 46 -11.46 -1.61 -9.56
N SER A 47 -12.59 -0.98 -9.22
CA SER A 47 -12.68 0.47 -9.05
C SER A 47 -11.81 1.00 -7.90
N MET A 48 -11.62 0.22 -6.84
CA MET A 48 -10.69 0.58 -5.77
C MET A 48 -9.25 0.53 -6.26
N ALA A 49 -8.88 -0.56 -6.94
CA ALA A 49 -7.55 -0.69 -7.54
C ALA A 49 -7.26 0.45 -8.51
N ALA A 50 -8.21 0.78 -9.39
CA ALA A 50 -8.08 1.89 -10.33
C ALA A 50 -7.83 3.24 -9.65
N ARG A 51 -8.56 3.56 -8.57
CA ARG A 51 -8.37 4.82 -7.82
C ARG A 51 -7.02 4.88 -7.11
N VAL A 52 -6.58 3.76 -6.51
CA VAL A 52 -5.27 3.69 -5.85
C VAL A 52 -4.15 3.88 -6.86
N LEU A 53 -4.23 3.20 -8.01
CA LEU A 53 -3.24 3.32 -9.08
C LEU A 53 -3.22 4.73 -9.69
N ALA A 54 -4.38 5.35 -9.89
CA ALA A 54 -4.45 6.73 -10.34
C ALA A 54 -3.77 7.69 -9.35
N ALA A 55 -4.05 7.54 -8.05
CA ALA A 55 -3.40 8.35 -7.02
C ALA A 55 -1.88 8.12 -6.97
N TYR A 56 -1.43 6.87 -7.08
CA TYR A 56 -0.01 6.53 -7.14
C TYR A 56 0.70 7.14 -8.35
N ASN A 57 0.08 7.07 -9.53
CA ASN A 57 0.67 7.64 -10.75
C ASN A 57 0.80 9.17 -10.70
N VAL A 58 -0.07 9.85 -9.95
CA VAL A 58 0.00 11.31 -9.78
C VAL A 58 1.00 11.72 -8.70
N HIS A 59 1.05 10.99 -7.59
CA HIS A 59 1.74 11.44 -6.38
C HIS A 59 2.98 10.61 -6.00
N GLY A 60 3.25 9.50 -6.68
CA GLY A 60 4.31 8.57 -6.31
C GLY A 60 4.04 7.89 -4.96
N GLU A 61 5.10 7.58 -4.23
CA GLU A 61 5.05 6.83 -2.96
C GLU A 61 4.76 7.69 -1.72
N GLU A 62 5.02 9.00 -1.79
CA GLU A 62 4.92 9.94 -0.67
C GLU A 62 3.59 9.86 0.12
N PRO A 63 2.39 9.89 -0.49
CA PRO A 63 1.14 9.83 0.26
C PRO A 63 0.80 8.43 0.79
N PHE A 64 1.63 7.44 0.46
CA PHE A 64 1.50 6.05 0.92
C PHE A 64 2.61 5.65 1.90
N ALA A 65 3.60 6.52 2.12
CA ALA A 65 4.68 6.28 3.04
C ALA A 65 4.13 6.14 4.48
N VAL A 66 4.51 5.05 5.14
CA VAL A 66 4.22 4.85 6.55
C VAL A 66 5.27 5.61 7.33
N THR A 67 4.92 6.73 7.96
CA THR A 67 5.81 7.35 8.94
C THR A 67 6.07 6.35 10.07
N ALA A 68 7.29 5.84 10.15
CA ALA A 68 7.75 4.95 11.22
C ALA A 68 7.67 5.60 12.62
N ASP A 69 7.44 6.92 12.68
CA ASP A 69 7.57 7.73 13.89
C ASP A 69 6.35 7.78 14.82
N ALA A 70 5.23 7.13 14.49
CA ALA A 70 4.07 7.15 15.40
C ALA A 70 4.27 6.33 16.69
N HIS A 71 5.28 5.45 16.75
CA HIS A 71 5.52 4.56 17.90
C HIS A 71 6.77 4.89 18.74
N GLN A 72 7.73 5.67 18.21
CA GLN A 72 8.97 5.97 18.94
C GLN A 72 8.77 7.09 19.99
N GLY A 73 7.98 8.12 19.67
CA GLY A 73 7.82 9.32 20.52
C GLY A 73 7.02 9.12 21.82
N ARG A 74 6.25 8.03 21.96
CA ARG A 74 5.51 7.73 23.20
C ARG A 74 6.37 6.97 24.22
N ARG A 75 7.32 6.15 23.78
CA ARG A 75 8.19 5.37 24.66
C ARG A 75 9.20 6.25 25.40
N THR A 76 9.81 7.23 24.72
CA THR A 76 10.83 8.12 25.29
C THR A 76 10.27 9.07 26.36
N LYS A 77 9.01 9.53 26.22
CA LYS A 77 8.39 10.41 27.22
C LYS A 77 8.11 9.70 28.55
N ILE A 78 7.82 8.40 28.51
CA ILE A 78 7.57 7.61 29.72
C ILE A 78 8.88 7.37 30.48
N THR A 79 9.96 7.01 29.78
CA THR A 79 11.27 6.79 30.43
C THR A 79 11.86 8.07 31.01
N ALA A 80 11.77 9.20 30.30
CA ALA A 80 12.30 10.48 30.78
C ALA A 80 11.54 11.04 32.00
N SER A 81 10.23 10.78 32.11
CA SER A 81 9.42 11.21 33.26
C SER A 81 9.62 10.34 34.49
N LEU A 82 9.99 9.07 34.33
CA LEU A 82 10.39 8.17 35.41
C LEU A 82 11.79 8.52 35.97
N LEU A 83 12.75 8.92 35.11
CA LEU A 83 14.11 9.24 35.54
C LEU A 83 14.23 10.57 36.32
N ARG A 84 13.32 11.52 36.11
CA ARG A 84 13.33 12.84 36.78
C ARG A 84 12.73 12.84 38.20
N LYS A 85 12.23 11.69 38.66
CA LYS A 85 11.55 11.53 39.97
C LYS A 85 12.37 10.72 40.99
N SER A 86 13.63 10.39 40.71
CA SER A 86 14.57 9.80 41.68
C SER A 86 15.58 10.84 42.16
#